data_AF-A0A2T0UWB1-F1
#
_entry.id   AF-A0A2T0UWB1-F1
#
_cell.length_a   1.000
_cell.length_b   1.000
_cell.length_c   1.000
_cell.angle_alpha   90.00
_cell.angle_beta   90.00
_cell.angle_gamma   90.00
#
_symmetry.space_group_name_H-M   'P 1'
#
loop_
_entity.id
_entity.type
_entity.pdbx_description
1 polymer ?
#
loop_
_entity_poly.entity_id
_entity_poly.type
_entity_poly.pdbx_seq_one_letter_code
_entity_poly.pdbx_strand_id
1 'polypeptide(L)'
;MAKRKRPAPRRQFIVVARTGSGPWPHPVEVGVHPAGADSLLSFSLGPHIVNAGGIVPLGNVLDESRTGLNPMFAEEFDAAGLHWLVPLLARLHAGEEVAEEIRAAYQALHGKRPETMF
;
A
#
# COMPACT_ATOMS: atom_id res chain seq x y z
N MET A 1 -26.86 -8.97 29.13
CA MET A 1 -25.46 -8.49 29.16
C MET A 1 -24.92 -8.42 27.74
N ALA A 2 -24.75 -7.22 27.18
CA ALA A 2 -24.16 -7.07 25.85
C ALA A 2 -22.65 -7.36 25.94
N LYS A 3 -22.17 -8.38 25.22
CA LYS A 3 -20.75 -8.66 25.08
C LYS A 3 -20.12 -7.45 24.37
N ARG A 4 -19.31 -6.65 25.08
CA ARG A 4 -18.44 -5.64 24.47
C ARG A 4 -17.62 -6.33 23.38
N LYS A 5 -17.86 -6.00 22.11
CA LYS A 5 -16.98 -6.41 21.00
C LYS A 5 -15.58 -5.92 21.35
N ARG A 6 -14.61 -6.83 21.43
CA ARG A 6 -13.19 -6.45 21.49
C ARG A 6 -12.93 -5.51 20.30
N PRO A 7 -12.26 -4.36 20.48
CA PRO A 7 -11.85 -3.54 19.35
C PRO A 7 -11.01 -4.43 18.42
N ALA A 8 -11.30 -4.36 17.12
CA ALA A 8 -10.51 -5.10 16.13
C ALA A 8 -9.03 -4.71 16.28
N PRO A 9 -8.08 -5.65 16.10
CA PRO A 9 -6.67 -5.33 16.11
C PRO A 9 -6.38 -4.21 15.11
N ARG A 10 -5.54 -3.24 15.50
CA ARG A 10 -5.17 -2.11 14.63
C ARG A 10 -4.45 -2.66 13.40
N ARG A 11 -4.86 -2.19 12.22
CA ARG A 11 -4.28 -2.64 10.95
C ARG A 11 -2.90 -2.02 10.81
N GLN A 12 -1.87 -2.85 10.78
CA GLN A 12 -0.50 -2.39 10.61
C GLN A 12 -0.17 -2.25 9.12
N PHE A 13 0.26 -1.07 8.68
CA PHE A 13 0.71 -0.85 7.30
C PHE A 13 2.22 -0.60 7.24
N ILE A 14 2.85 -1.19 6.22
CA ILE A 14 4.22 -0.94 5.82
C ILE A 14 4.21 0.25 4.86
N VAL A 15 4.85 1.37 5.23
CA VAL A 15 4.89 2.56 4.37
C VAL A 15 5.90 2.32 3.24
N VAL A 16 5.41 2.17 2.02
CA VAL A 16 6.20 1.82 0.83
C VAL A 16 6.49 3.01 -0.08
N ALA A 17 5.76 4.12 0.09
CA ALA A 17 6.08 5.40 -0.51
C ALA A 17 5.69 6.54 0.42
N ARG A 18 6.51 7.58 0.45
CA ARG A 18 6.17 8.90 0.97
C ARG A 18 6.88 9.94 0.11
N THR A 19 6.17 10.52 -0.84
CA THR A 19 6.71 11.55 -1.73
C THR A 19 6.57 12.93 -1.09
N GLY A 20 7.56 13.79 -1.35
CA GLY A 20 7.48 15.21 -1.00
C GLY A 20 6.66 16.00 -2.03
N SER A 21 6.75 17.33 -1.97
CA SER A 21 6.22 18.26 -2.98
C SER A 21 6.99 18.10 -4.30
N GLY A 22 6.66 17.06 -5.07
CA GLY A 22 7.28 16.74 -6.36
C GLY A 22 6.57 17.38 -7.55
N PRO A 23 6.81 16.88 -8.78
CA PRO A 23 6.07 17.29 -9.99
C PRO A 23 4.56 17.01 -9.90
N TRP A 24 4.19 16.07 -9.06
CA TRP A 24 2.80 15.81 -8.69
C TRP A 24 2.33 16.86 -7.68
N PRO A 25 1.14 17.46 -7.87
CA PRO A 25 0.68 18.61 -7.08
C PRO A 25 0.53 18.30 -5.58
N HIS A 26 0.55 17.02 -5.20
CA HIS A 26 0.17 16.52 -3.88
C HIS A 26 1.15 15.43 -3.40
N PRO A 27 1.62 15.50 -2.14
CA PRO A 27 2.42 14.42 -1.57
C PRO A 27 1.60 13.14 -1.50
N VAL A 28 2.25 12.02 -1.82
CA VAL A 28 1.67 10.68 -1.89
C VAL A 28 2.28 9.81 -0.80
N GLU A 29 1.44 9.28 0.09
CA GLU A 29 1.81 8.21 1.00
C GLU A 29 1.06 6.93 0.62
N VAL A 30 1.80 5.84 0.44
CA VAL A 30 1.22 4.52 0.19
C VAL A 30 1.69 3.55 1.26
N GLY A 31 0.73 2.85 1.87
CA GLY A 31 0.96 1.82 2.87
C GLY A 31 0.38 0.49 2.45
N VAL A 32 1.06 -0.62 2.73
CA VAL A 32 0.57 -1.99 2.50
C VAL A 32 0.27 -2.66 3.83
N HIS A 33 -0.96 -3.12 4.03
CA HIS A 33 -1.32 -4.03 5.11
C HIS A 33 -1.28 -5.47 4.59
N PRO A 34 -0.24 -6.26 4.91
CA PRO A 34 -0.14 -7.63 4.45
C PRO A 34 -1.08 -8.54 5.26
N ALA A 35 -2.09 -9.09 4.59
CA ALA A 35 -3.06 -10.04 5.12
C ALA A 35 -3.46 -11.08 4.07
N GLY A 36 -2.54 -11.46 3.18
CA GLY A 36 -2.81 -12.38 2.06
C GLY A 36 -3.87 -11.83 1.10
N ALA A 37 -4.91 -12.61 0.80
CA ALA A 37 -6.03 -12.19 -0.04
C ALA A 37 -6.85 -11.02 0.55
N ASP A 38 -6.81 -10.81 1.88
CA ASP A 38 -7.48 -9.71 2.58
C ASP A 38 -6.57 -8.48 2.74
N SER A 39 -5.42 -8.45 2.05
CA SER A 39 -4.48 -7.33 2.11
C SER A 39 -5.13 -6.03 1.64
N LEU A 40 -4.63 -4.92 2.18
CA LEU A 40 -5.17 -3.59 1.92
C LEU A 40 -4.04 -2.63 1.55
N LEU A 41 -4.33 -1.68 0.67
CA LEU A 41 -3.47 -0.54 0.43
C LEU A 41 -4.11 0.73 0.99
N SER A 42 -3.32 1.52 1.71
CA SER A 42 -3.68 2.86 2.13
C SER A 42 -3.06 3.85 1.16
N PHE A 43 -3.85 4.73 0.57
CA PHE A 43 -3.39 5.85 -0.24
C PHE A 43 -3.74 7.17 0.46
N SER A 44 -2.78 8.08 0.57
CA SER A 44 -3.01 9.45 1.01
C SER A 44 -2.39 10.41 0.01
N LEU A 45 -3.24 11.12 -0.74
CA LEU A 45 -2.84 12.11 -1.74
C LEU A 45 -3.25 13.51 -1.24
N GLY A 46 -2.29 14.35 -0.85
CA GLY A 46 -2.56 15.79 -0.61
C GLY A 46 -2.10 16.39 0.72
N PRO A 47 -2.01 17.75 0.81
CA PRO A 47 -1.41 18.46 1.93
C PRO A 47 -2.38 18.83 3.08
N HIS A 48 -3.42 18.02 3.33
CA HIS A 48 -4.54 18.31 4.25
C HIS A 48 -5.52 19.39 3.74
N ILE A 49 -6.63 18.97 3.11
CA ILE A 49 -8.00 19.57 3.12
C ILE A 49 -8.90 18.81 2.10
N VAL A 50 -8.30 18.23 1.06
CA VAL A 50 -8.96 17.35 0.06
C VAL A 50 -8.18 16.04 -0.06
N ASN A 51 -8.28 15.17 0.95
CA ASN A 51 -7.68 13.83 0.85
C ASN A 51 -8.45 13.02 -0.20
N ALA A 52 -7.95 12.99 -1.43
CA ALA A 52 -8.24 11.89 -2.34
C ALA A 52 -7.40 10.70 -1.84
N GLY A 53 -7.93 9.98 -0.87
CA GLY A 53 -7.17 8.92 -0.19
C GLY A 53 -8.10 8.00 0.58
N GLY A 54 -7.71 6.75 0.71
CA GLY A 54 -8.54 5.72 1.32
C GLY A 54 -7.82 4.38 1.44
N ILE A 55 -8.50 3.46 2.11
CA ILE A 55 -8.07 2.07 2.21
C ILE A 55 -8.78 1.27 1.13
N VAL A 56 -8.01 0.68 0.23
CA VAL A 56 -8.49 -0.07 -0.92
C VAL A 56 -8.10 -1.55 -0.75
N PRO A 57 -9.02 -2.51 -1.00
CA PRO A 57 -8.66 -3.92 -1.06
C PRO A 57 -7.59 -4.18 -2.13
N LEU A 58 -6.58 -4.98 -1.82
CA LEU A 58 -5.50 -5.29 -2.75
C LEU A 58 -6.03 -5.86 -4.08
N GLY A 59 -7.06 -6.70 -4.01
CA GLY A 59 -7.71 -7.25 -5.21
C GLY A 59 -8.28 -6.20 -6.18
N ASN A 60 -8.55 -4.98 -5.74
CA ASN A 60 -8.99 -3.89 -6.62
C ASN A 60 -7.82 -3.12 -7.25
N VAL A 61 -6.66 -3.14 -6.60
CA VAL A 61 -5.42 -2.51 -7.08
C VAL A 61 -4.76 -3.35 -8.18
N LEU A 62 -5.00 -4.66 -8.17
CA LEU A 62 -4.55 -5.55 -9.24
C LEU A 62 -5.55 -5.56 -10.40
N ASP A 63 -5.05 -5.84 -11.60
CA ASP A 63 -5.85 -6.01 -12.81
C ASP A 63 -6.78 -7.24 -12.72
N GLU A 64 -7.65 -7.43 -13.73
CA GLU A 64 -8.58 -8.57 -13.75
C GLU A 64 -7.87 -9.92 -13.66
N SER A 65 -6.67 -10.02 -14.24
CA SER A 65 -5.83 -11.23 -14.20
C SER A 65 -5.16 -11.45 -12.84
N ARG A 66 -5.14 -10.43 -11.97
CA ARG A 66 -4.47 -10.38 -10.67
C ARG A 66 -2.95 -10.57 -10.75
N THR A 67 -2.35 -10.27 -11.90
CA THR A 67 -0.90 -10.41 -12.12
C THR A 67 -0.22 -9.07 -12.38
N GLY A 68 -1.00 -8.04 -12.70
CA GLY A 68 -0.51 -6.70 -12.98
C GLY A 68 -1.24 -5.63 -12.17
N LEU A 69 -0.86 -4.38 -12.42
CA LEU A 69 -1.50 -3.22 -11.84
C LEU A 69 -2.79 -2.89 -12.61
N ASN A 70 -3.87 -2.62 -11.89
CA ASN A 70 -5.08 -2.06 -12.48
C ASN A 70 -4.76 -0.66 -13.06
N PRO A 71 -5.05 -0.38 -14.34
CA PRO A 71 -4.76 0.91 -14.97
C PRO A 71 -5.31 2.14 -14.22
N MET A 72 -6.37 1.97 -13.43
CA MET A 72 -6.92 3.03 -12.57
C MET A 72 -5.94 3.56 -11.52
N PHE A 73 -4.91 2.78 -11.15
CA PHE A 73 -3.88 3.14 -10.17
C PHE A 73 -2.51 3.44 -10.80
N ALA A 74 -2.43 3.43 -12.14
CA ALA A 74 -1.16 3.60 -12.85
C ALA A 74 -0.50 4.95 -12.51
N GLU A 75 -1.28 6.02 -12.49
CA GLU A 75 -0.77 7.37 -12.26
C GLU A 75 -0.20 7.55 -10.85
N GLU A 76 -0.87 7.02 -9.82
CA GLU A 76 -0.38 7.06 -8.45
C GLU A 76 0.88 6.18 -8.26
N PHE A 77 0.93 5.02 -8.91
CA PHE A 77 2.10 4.15 -8.87
C PHE A 77 3.30 4.76 -9.60
N ASP A 78 3.07 5.43 -10.73
CA ASP A 78 4.08 6.22 -11.44
C ASP A 78 4.60 7.36 -10.56
N ALA A 79 3.68 8.15 -9.98
CA ALA A 79 4.00 9.29 -9.12
C ALA A 79 4.82 8.89 -7.89
N ALA A 80 4.50 7.73 -7.31
CA ALA A 80 5.16 7.19 -6.12
C ALA A 80 6.35 6.28 -6.43
N GLY A 81 6.64 5.98 -7.70
CA GLY A 81 7.71 5.07 -8.12
C GLY A 81 7.51 3.64 -7.61
N LEU A 82 6.28 3.14 -7.59
CA LEU A 82 5.89 1.88 -6.93
C LEU A 82 5.83 0.67 -7.86
N HIS A 83 6.23 0.77 -9.12
CA HIS A 83 6.18 -0.36 -10.07
C HIS A 83 6.98 -1.59 -9.62
N TRP A 84 8.05 -1.40 -8.84
CA TRP A 84 8.82 -2.49 -8.25
C TRP A 84 7.98 -3.37 -7.30
N LEU A 85 6.91 -2.82 -6.73
CA LEU A 85 6.07 -3.48 -5.73
C LEU A 85 5.01 -4.38 -6.36
N VAL A 86 4.59 -4.12 -7.61
CA VAL A 86 3.48 -4.83 -8.28
C VAL A 86 3.64 -6.35 -8.30
N PRO A 87 4.82 -6.93 -8.64
CA PRO A 87 5.00 -8.38 -8.60
C PRO A 87 4.82 -8.98 -7.19
N LEU A 88 5.23 -8.23 -6.15
CA LEU A 88 5.08 -8.66 -4.76
C LEU A 88 3.61 -8.57 -4.31
N LEU A 89 2.87 -7.56 -4.78
CA LEU A 89 1.43 -7.45 -4.51
C LEU A 89 0.64 -8.60 -5.14
N ALA A 90 0.96 -9.00 -6.37
CA ALA A 90 0.33 -10.14 -7.01
C ALA A 90 0.55 -11.43 -6.21
N ARG A 91 1.80 -11.69 -5.76
CA ARG A 91 2.16 -12.84 -4.90
C ARG A 91 1.46 -12.78 -3.54
N LEU A 92 1.44 -11.60 -2.91
CA LEU A 92 0.73 -11.37 -1.66
C LEU A 92 -0.76 -11.69 -1.78
N HIS A 93 -1.39 -11.25 -2.87
CA HIS A 93 -2.80 -11.53 -3.14
C HIS A 93 -3.08 -13.01 -3.42
N ALA A 94 -2.12 -13.71 -4.03
CA ALA A 94 -2.15 -15.16 -4.19
C ALA A 94 -1.98 -15.94 -2.88
N GLY A 95 -1.71 -15.25 -1.77
CA GLY A 95 -1.58 -15.82 -0.43
C GLY A 95 -0.15 -16.09 0.01
N GLU A 96 0.86 -15.64 -0.75
CA GLU A 96 2.26 -15.77 -0.34
C GLU A 96 2.62 -14.80 0.77
N GLU A 97 3.47 -15.24 1.71
CA GLU A 97 3.96 -14.43 2.82
C GLU A 97 5.18 -13.58 2.40
N VAL A 98 4.93 -12.50 1.65
CA VAL A 98 5.98 -11.65 1.06
C VAL A 98 6.26 -10.36 1.85
N ALA A 99 5.73 -10.22 3.07
CA ALA A 99 5.85 -8.99 3.85
C ALA A 99 7.31 -8.58 4.10
N GLU A 100 8.18 -9.53 4.46
CA GLU A 100 9.61 -9.26 4.67
C GLU A 100 10.34 -9.02 3.34
N GLU A 101 9.91 -9.63 2.24
CA GLU A 101 10.44 -9.32 0.91
C GLU A 101 10.12 -7.88 0.49
N ILE A 102 8.90 -7.39 0.78
CA ILE A 102 8.52 -5.99 0.56
C ILE A 102 9.43 -5.06 1.36
N ARG A 103 9.71 -5.37 2.64
CA ARG A 103 10.61 -4.57 3.48
C ARG A 103 12.04 -4.58 2.96
N ALA A 104 12.52 -5.74 2.53
CA ALA A 104 13.87 -5.90 1.99
C ALA A 104 14.05 -5.15 0.66
N ALA A 105 13.08 -5.25 -0.25
CA ALA A 105 13.07 -4.53 -1.52
C ALA A 105 13.04 -3.01 -1.28
N TYR A 106 12.17 -2.52 -0.37
CA TYR A 106 12.17 -1.11 0.03
C TYR A 106 13.53 -0.68 0.58
N GLN A 107 14.12 -1.47 1.48
CA GLN A 107 15.41 -1.15 2.08
C GLN A 107 16.55 -1.13 1.05
N ALA A 108 16.53 -2.03 0.06
CA ALA A 108 17.50 -2.03 -1.02
C ALA A 108 17.40 -0.78 -1.90
N LEU A 109 16.17 -0.32 -2.17
CA LEU A 109 15.91 0.87 -3.00
C LEU A 109 16.18 2.19 -2.28
N HIS A 110 15.87 2.27 -0.98
CA HIS A 110 15.88 3.54 -0.23
C HIS A 110 17.01 3.62 0.82
N GLY A 111 17.80 2.56 1.00
CA GLY A 111 18.90 2.50 1.98
C GLY A 111 18.46 2.50 3.46
N LYS A 112 17.15 2.46 3.73
CA LYS A 112 16.56 2.49 5.08
C LYS A 112 15.36 1.56 5.17
N ARG A 113 15.03 1.08 6.37
CA ARG A 113 13.82 0.28 6.58
C ARG A 113 12.55 1.12 6.40
N PRO A 114 11.45 0.53 5.88
CA PRO A 114 10.19 1.23 5.79
C PRO A 114 9.62 1.49 7.18
N GLU A 115 8.93 2.62 7.32
CA GLU A 115 8.15 2.94 8.51
C GLU A 115 6.92 2.04 8.63
N THR A 116 6.30 2.08 9.80
CA THR A 116 5.06 1.34 10.10
C THR A 116 4.03 2.30 10.68
N MET A 117 2.80 2.22 10.20
CA MET A 117 1.63 2.97 10.70
C MET A 117 0.51 2.01 11.14
N PHE A 118 -0.44 2.49 11.94
CA PHE A 118 -1.50 1.70 12.61
C PHE A 118 -2.89 2.30 12.46
#